data_AF-A0A356B2P6-F1
#
_entry.id   AF-A0A356B2P6-F1
#
_cell.length_a   1.000
_cell.length_b   1.000
_cell.length_c   1.000
_cell.angle_alpha   90.00
_cell.angle_beta   90.00
_cell.angle_gamma   90.00
#
_symmetry.space_group_name_H-M   'P 1'
#
loop_
_entity.id
_entity.type
_entity.pdbx_description
1 polymer ?
#
loop_
_entity_poly.entity_id
_entity_poly.type
_entity_poly.pdbx_seq_one_letter_code
_entity_poly.pdbx_strand_id
1 'polypeptide(L)'
;MADMAEKNRVRKNFEETLRSHFGRTLNDASKKQLYKACAMTLRDEIMGQWVESEKETKEDHRKQLYYLSIEFLTGRALRNNLINTLKEKVYAETFGEMGIDINELIELEPDAGLGNGGLGRLAACFLDSLATMGLPGHGFGLRYQYGMFKQKIVDGYQLEMPDLWLEDGNVWEIQHPEEQKEVRFGGHIIQSIEKGKTVYKHKDYITVLAVPYDTPI
;
A
#
# COMPACT_ATOMS: atom_id res chain seq x y z
N MET A 1 24.94 -18.00 -13.46
CA MET A 1 25.70 -17.31 -12.39
C MET A 1 24.92 -16.14 -11.80
N ALA A 2 24.32 -15.25 -12.60
CA ALA A 2 23.47 -14.16 -12.08
C ALA A 2 22.26 -14.64 -11.25
N ASP A 3 21.55 -15.66 -11.75
CA ASP A 3 20.36 -16.24 -11.08
C ASP A 3 20.68 -16.81 -9.68
N MET A 4 21.81 -17.52 -9.53
CA MET A 4 22.23 -18.08 -8.24
C MET A 4 22.58 -17.00 -7.20
N ALA A 5 23.19 -15.90 -7.65
CA ALA A 5 23.53 -14.78 -6.76
C ALA A 5 22.26 -14.09 -6.26
N GLU A 6 21.26 -13.93 -7.13
CA GLU A 6 19.98 -13.33 -6.76
C GLU A 6 19.18 -14.22 -5.80
N LYS A 7 19.10 -15.53 -6.07
CA LYS A 7 18.46 -16.50 -5.16
C LYS A 7 19.09 -16.49 -3.76
N ASN A 8 20.43 -16.44 -3.69
CA ASN A 8 21.14 -16.30 -2.42
C ASN A 8 20.83 -14.98 -1.70
N ARG A 9 20.68 -13.88 -2.44
CA ARG A 9 20.28 -12.57 -1.88
C ARG A 9 18.87 -12.63 -1.32
N VAL A 10 17.90 -13.15 -2.08
CA VAL A 10 16.51 -13.29 -1.64
C VAL A 10 16.42 -14.15 -0.38
N ARG A 11 17.08 -15.32 -0.38
CA ARG A 11 17.12 -16.20 0.79
C ARG A 11 17.66 -15.49 2.02
N LYS A 12 18.81 -14.83 1.88
CA LYS A 12 19.46 -14.10 2.98
C LYS A 12 18.56 -13.00 3.52
N ASN A 13 18.02 -12.14 2.65
CA ASN A 13 17.16 -11.02 3.07
C ASN A 13 15.87 -11.52 3.74
N PHE A 14 15.29 -12.61 3.23
CA PHE A 14 14.10 -13.22 3.83
C PHE A 14 14.37 -13.78 5.24
N GLU A 15 15.47 -14.53 5.42
CA GLU A 15 15.87 -15.02 6.74
C GLU A 15 16.22 -13.89 7.71
N GLU A 16 16.89 -12.83 7.23
CA GLU A 16 17.17 -11.63 8.01
C GLU A 16 15.87 -10.93 8.43
N THR A 17 14.90 -10.79 7.53
CA THR A 17 13.57 -10.21 7.81
C THR A 17 12.82 -11.02 8.87
N LEU A 18 12.83 -12.36 8.78
CA LEU A 18 12.24 -13.22 9.81
C LEU A 18 12.87 -13.01 11.19
N ARG A 19 14.19 -12.85 11.24
CA ARG A 19 14.92 -12.63 12.49
C ARG A 19 14.68 -11.23 13.05
N SER A 20 14.78 -10.18 12.23
CA SER A 20 14.73 -8.79 12.69
C SER A 20 13.31 -8.31 12.99
N HIS A 21 12.32 -8.69 12.18
CA HIS A 21 10.94 -8.23 12.35
C HIS A 21 10.08 -9.17 13.19
N PHE A 22 10.39 -10.47 13.22
CA PHE A 22 9.56 -11.46 13.91
C PHE A 22 10.28 -12.20 15.04
N GLY A 23 11.62 -12.10 15.14
CA GLY A 23 12.39 -12.86 16.12
C GLY A 23 12.27 -14.37 15.91
N ARG A 24 12.03 -14.82 14.68
CA ARG A 24 11.82 -16.24 14.33
C ARG A 24 12.82 -16.73 13.31
N THR A 25 13.01 -18.05 13.29
CA THR A 25 13.66 -18.75 12.18
C THR A 25 12.61 -19.33 11.26
N LEU A 26 13.02 -19.86 10.10
CA LEU A 26 12.12 -20.56 9.17
C LEU A 26 11.28 -21.64 9.85
N ASN A 27 11.87 -22.39 10.79
CA ASN A 27 11.21 -23.52 11.44
C ASN A 27 10.19 -23.12 12.51
N ASP A 28 10.32 -21.90 13.06
CA ASP A 28 9.49 -21.42 14.18
C ASP A 28 8.42 -20.41 13.73
N ALA A 29 8.50 -19.94 12.49
CA ALA A 29 7.61 -18.92 11.97
C ALA A 29 6.25 -19.52 11.57
N SER A 30 5.17 -18.86 11.95
CA SER A 30 3.83 -19.17 11.43
C SER A 30 3.72 -18.83 9.95
N LYS A 31 2.78 -19.44 9.23
CA LYS A 31 2.53 -19.14 7.81
C LYS A 31 2.27 -17.64 7.56
N LYS A 32 1.54 -16.95 8.45
CA LYS A 32 1.33 -15.50 8.38
C LYS A 32 2.64 -14.71 8.49
N GLN A 33 3.56 -15.12 9.36
CA GLN A 33 4.87 -14.47 9.49
C GLN A 33 5.75 -14.74 8.27
N LEU A 34 5.71 -15.95 7.69
CA LEU A 34 6.39 -16.25 6.43
C LEU A 34 5.88 -15.37 5.29
N TYR A 35 4.55 -15.22 5.15
CA TYR A 35 3.95 -14.30 4.17
C TYR A 35 4.45 -12.86 4.38
N LYS A 36 4.32 -12.32 5.60
CA LYS A 36 4.71 -10.93 5.88
C LYS A 36 6.20 -10.70 5.64
N ALA A 37 7.06 -11.66 6.04
CA ALA A 37 8.48 -11.57 5.78
C ALA A 37 8.79 -11.58 4.28
N CYS A 38 8.12 -12.42 3.49
CA CYS A 38 8.26 -12.45 2.03
C CYS A 38 7.86 -11.10 1.40
N ALA A 39 6.70 -10.56 1.81
CA ALA A 39 6.21 -9.27 1.33
C ALA A 39 7.12 -8.11 1.72
N MET A 40 7.62 -8.09 2.96
CA MET A 40 8.59 -7.08 3.44
C MET A 40 9.91 -7.16 2.66
N THR A 41 10.44 -8.36 2.42
CA THR A 41 11.66 -8.54 1.63
C THR A 41 11.51 -7.99 0.21
N LEU A 42 10.37 -8.24 -0.43
CA LEU A 42 10.09 -7.71 -1.77
C LEU A 42 9.87 -6.18 -1.74
N ARG A 43 9.13 -5.69 -0.75
CA ARG A 43 8.86 -4.26 -0.55
C ARG A 43 10.14 -3.46 -0.38
N ASP A 44 11.11 -3.96 0.38
CA ASP A 44 12.38 -3.24 0.61
C ASP A 44 13.15 -3.03 -0.71
N GLU A 45 13.06 -3.98 -1.65
CA GLU A 45 13.62 -3.81 -2.99
C GLU A 45 12.86 -2.75 -3.81
N ILE A 46 11.52 -2.70 -3.69
CA ILE A 46 10.66 -1.72 -4.37
C ILE A 46 10.89 -0.31 -3.81
N MET A 47 11.02 -0.18 -2.49
CA MET A 47 11.24 1.11 -1.83
C MET A 47 12.54 1.78 -2.29
N GLY A 48 13.57 1.00 -2.59
CA GLY A 48 14.80 1.54 -3.18
C GLY A 48 14.55 2.23 -4.53
N GLN A 49 13.68 1.66 -5.37
CA GLN A 49 13.29 2.25 -6.66
C GLN A 49 12.34 3.44 -6.49
N TRP A 50 11.42 3.35 -5.53
CA TRP A 50 10.47 4.42 -5.19
C TRP A 50 11.20 5.71 -4.80
N VAL A 51 12.20 5.62 -3.92
CA VAL A 51 12.98 6.77 -3.45
C VAL A 51 13.71 7.46 -4.61
N GLU A 52 14.29 6.68 -5.53
CA GLU A 52 14.97 7.26 -6.70
C GLU A 52 13.96 7.91 -7.66
N SER A 53 12.83 7.25 -7.93
CA SER A 53 11.76 7.79 -8.78
C SER A 53 11.21 9.12 -8.24
N GLU A 54 11.03 9.22 -6.93
CA GLU A 54 10.58 10.44 -6.28
C GLU A 54 11.61 11.58 -6.42
N LYS A 55 12.90 11.25 -6.28
CA LYS A 55 14.00 12.20 -6.44
C LYS A 55 14.09 12.70 -7.88
N GLU A 56 14.08 11.81 -8.87
CA GLU A 56 14.09 12.18 -10.30
C GLU A 56 12.90 13.08 -10.64
N THR A 57 11.70 12.76 -10.12
CA THR A 57 10.50 13.55 -10.37
C THR A 57 10.62 14.96 -9.79
N LYS A 58 11.24 15.11 -8.61
CA LYS A 58 11.49 16.42 -7.98
C LYS A 58 12.55 17.23 -8.75
N GLU A 59 13.62 16.58 -9.21
CA GLU A 59 14.73 17.23 -9.92
C GLU A 59 14.35 17.66 -11.35
N ASP A 60 13.59 16.85 -12.07
CA ASP A 60 13.21 17.17 -13.46
C ASP A 60 12.10 18.23 -13.57
N HIS A 61 11.47 18.62 -12.46
CA HIS A 61 10.34 19.55 -12.42
C HIS A 61 9.21 19.23 -13.43
N ARG A 62 9.03 17.94 -13.76
CA ARG A 62 7.99 17.49 -14.70
C ARG A 62 6.60 17.75 -14.12
N LYS A 63 5.65 18.06 -14.98
CA LYS A 63 4.23 18.16 -14.58
C LYS A 63 3.77 16.80 -14.05
N GLN A 64 3.25 16.79 -12.82
CA GLN A 64 2.74 15.59 -12.17
C GLN A 64 1.22 15.46 -12.31
N LEU A 65 0.74 14.23 -12.41
CA LEU A 65 -0.69 13.92 -12.39
C LEU A 65 -1.11 13.47 -10.98
N TYR A 66 -2.19 14.06 -10.46
CA TYR A 66 -2.78 13.68 -9.18
C TYR A 66 -4.18 13.13 -9.39
N TYR A 67 -4.32 11.80 -9.28
CA TYR A 67 -5.58 11.11 -9.46
C TYR A 67 -6.32 11.00 -8.13
N LEU A 68 -7.39 11.77 -7.97
CA LEU A 68 -8.22 11.75 -6.75
C LEU A 68 -9.36 10.76 -6.93
N SER A 69 -9.44 9.75 -6.06
CA SER A 69 -10.54 8.79 -6.04
C SER A 69 -10.92 8.43 -4.61
N ILE A 70 -12.21 8.21 -4.38
CA ILE A 70 -12.71 7.66 -3.12
C ILE A 70 -12.60 6.13 -3.07
N GLU A 71 -12.21 5.48 -4.17
CA GLU A 71 -12.02 4.03 -4.25
C GLU A 71 -10.76 3.66 -5.03
N PHE A 72 -10.04 2.64 -4.54
CA PHE A 72 -8.94 1.96 -5.23
C PHE A 72 -9.05 0.45 -4.97
N LEU A 73 -9.34 -0.34 -6.01
CA LEU A 73 -9.43 -1.80 -5.91
C LEU A 73 -8.14 -2.44 -6.43
N THR A 74 -7.07 -2.29 -5.65
CA THR A 74 -5.71 -2.78 -5.98
C THR A 74 -5.62 -4.31 -5.94
N GLY A 75 -6.37 -4.94 -5.03
CA GLY A 75 -6.30 -6.37 -4.75
C GLY A 75 -5.02 -6.73 -4.00
N ARG A 76 -4.65 -8.01 -4.01
CA ARG A 76 -3.43 -8.54 -3.39
C ARG A 76 -2.16 -8.05 -4.10
N ALA A 77 -1.24 -7.45 -3.36
CA ALA A 77 -0.08 -6.76 -3.92
C ALA A 77 1.13 -7.68 -4.10
N LEU A 78 1.30 -8.75 -3.30
CA LEU A 78 2.48 -9.62 -3.37
C LEU A 78 2.66 -10.20 -4.78
N ARG A 79 1.58 -10.75 -5.36
CA ARG A 79 1.65 -11.34 -6.70
C ARG A 79 1.91 -10.28 -7.77
N ASN A 80 1.22 -9.14 -7.73
CA ASN A 80 1.41 -8.07 -8.70
C ASN A 80 2.85 -7.54 -8.65
N ASN A 81 3.39 -7.35 -7.45
CA ASN A 81 4.75 -6.86 -7.25
C ASN A 81 5.80 -7.87 -7.73
N LEU A 82 5.59 -9.17 -7.53
CA LEU A 82 6.47 -10.20 -8.09
C LEU A 82 6.48 -10.18 -9.62
N ILE A 83 5.32 -9.95 -10.26
CA ILE A 83 5.20 -9.84 -11.72
C ILE A 83 5.90 -8.57 -12.21
N ASN A 84 5.57 -7.41 -11.64
CA ASN A 84 6.07 -6.11 -12.10
C ASN A 84 7.58 -5.95 -11.90
N THR A 85 8.14 -6.63 -10.89
CA THR A 85 9.59 -6.68 -10.65
C THR A 85 10.30 -7.84 -11.37
N LEU A 86 9.57 -8.65 -12.14
CA LEU A 86 10.08 -9.83 -12.87
C LEU A 86 10.73 -10.89 -11.96
N LYS A 87 10.24 -11.01 -10.73
CA LYS A 87 10.81 -11.83 -9.65
C LYS A 87 10.06 -13.13 -9.36
N GLU A 88 8.92 -13.39 -10.00
CA GLU A 88 8.11 -14.59 -9.76
C GLU A 88 8.94 -15.87 -9.76
N LYS A 89 9.75 -16.08 -10.80
CA LYS A 89 10.56 -17.29 -10.95
C LYS A 89 11.62 -17.42 -9.85
N VAL A 90 12.37 -16.35 -9.59
CA VAL A 90 13.46 -16.35 -8.60
C VAL A 90 12.93 -16.63 -7.20
N TYR A 91 11.80 -16.01 -6.83
CA TYR A 91 11.16 -16.24 -5.55
C TYR A 91 10.58 -17.65 -5.46
N ALA A 92 9.87 -18.13 -6.47
CA ALA A 92 9.31 -19.49 -6.49
C ALA A 92 10.40 -20.57 -6.33
N GLU A 93 11.51 -20.46 -7.04
CA GLU A 93 12.62 -21.41 -6.91
C GLU A 93 13.33 -21.30 -5.56
N THR A 94 13.63 -20.08 -5.10
CA THR A 94 14.28 -19.85 -3.80
C THR A 94 13.45 -20.43 -2.65
N PHE A 95 12.15 -20.15 -2.63
CA PHE A 95 11.25 -20.62 -1.59
C PHE A 95 11.01 -22.13 -1.70
N GLY A 96 10.93 -22.68 -2.92
CA GLY A 96 10.85 -24.12 -3.15
C GLY A 96 12.06 -24.88 -2.57
N GLU A 97 13.28 -24.36 -2.74
CA GLU A 97 14.48 -24.92 -2.11
C GLU A 97 14.48 -24.85 -0.58
N MET A 98 13.69 -23.95 0.00
CA MET A 98 13.47 -23.81 1.44
C MET A 98 12.27 -24.63 1.94
N GLY A 99 11.58 -25.35 1.05
CA GLY A 99 10.39 -26.13 1.38
C GLY A 99 9.12 -25.28 1.58
N ILE A 100 9.07 -24.08 1.00
CA ILE A 100 7.93 -23.16 1.09
C ILE A 100 7.28 -23.04 -0.30
N ASP A 101 5.96 -23.21 -0.37
CA ASP A 101 5.20 -22.85 -1.57
C ASP A 101 4.79 -21.38 -1.51
N ILE A 102 5.31 -20.57 -2.43
CA ILE A 102 4.99 -19.14 -2.51
C ILE A 102 3.51 -18.89 -2.83
N ASN A 103 2.83 -19.80 -3.52
CA ASN A 103 1.41 -19.64 -3.83
C ASN A 103 0.58 -19.72 -2.56
N GLU A 104 0.96 -20.59 -1.60
CA GLU A 104 0.32 -20.61 -0.28
C GLU A 104 0.52 -19.27 0.45
N LEU A 105 1.67 -18.61 0.30
CA LEU A 105 1.91 -17.30 0.91
C LEU A 105 1.08 -16.19 0.26
N ILE A 106 0.92 -16.21 -1.06
CA ILE A 106 0.09 -15.26 -1.81
C ILE A 106 -1.38 -15.36 -1.39
N GLU A 107 -1.89 -16.57 -1.10
CA GLU A 107 -3.26 -16.78 -0.61
C GLU A 107 -3.49 -16.33 0.84
N LEU A 108 -2.43 -16.06 1.60
CA LEU A 108 -2.54 -15.52 2.97
C LEU A 108 -2.68 -13.99 3.02
N GLU A 109 -2.37 -13.31 1.91
CA GLU A 109 -2.49 -11.87 1.81
C GLU A 109 -3.97 -11.44 1.81
N PRO A 110 -4.40 -10.53 2.71
CA PRO A 110 -5.73 -9.97 2.64
C PRO A 110 -5.86 -9.01 1.44
N ASP A 111 -7.00 -9.03 0.76
CA ASP A 111 -7.32 -7.98 -0.21
C ASP A 111 -7.45 -6.62 0.49
N ALA A 112 -6.87 -5.57 -0.12
CA ALA A 112 -7.00 -4.23 0.42
C ALA A 112 -8.45 -3.72 0.26
N GLY A 113 -9.12 -3.47 1.38
CA GLY A 113 -10.49 -2.96 1.45
C GLY A 113 -10.60 -1.47 1.09
N LEU A 114 -10.02 -1.05 -0.04
CA LEU A 114 -9.91 0.35 -0.46
C LEU A 114 -10.88 0.73 -1.59
N GLY A 115 -11.65 -0.21 -2.11
CA GLY A 115 -12.65 0.02 -3.16
C GLY A 115 -13.56 -1.19 -3.33
N ASN A 116 -14.63 -1.05 -4.12
CA ASN A 116 -15.67 -2.08 -4.22
C ASN A 116 -15.94 -2.52 -5.65
N GLY A 117 -15.95 -1.57 -6.58
CA GLY A 117 -16.45 -1.79 -7.92
C GLY A 117 -15.50 -1.34 -9.03
N GLY A 118 -16.08 -1.17 -10.23
CA GLY A 118 -15.35 -0.79 -11.43
C GLY A 118 -14.67 0.58 -11.33
N LEU A 119 -15.20 1.52 -10.54
CA LEU A 119 -14.56 2.80 -10.27
C LEU A 119 -13.20 2.61 -9.61
N GLY A 120 -13.17 1.86 -8.49
CA GLY A 120 -11.94 1.55 -7.79
C GLY A 120 -10.96 0.74 -8.63
N ARG A 121 -11.46 -0.20 -9.45
CA ARG A 121 -10.57 -1.01 -10.31
C ARG A 121 -9.97 -0.19 -11.46
N LEU A 122 -10.74 0.72 -12.05
CA LEU A 122 -10.24 1.65 -13.06
C LEU A 122 -9.13 2.53 -12.49
N ALA A 123 -9.33 3.09 -11.29
CA ALA A 123 -8.33 3.90 -10.61
C ALA A 123 -7.03 3.11 -10.36
N ALA A 124 -7.14 1.87 -9.87
CA ALA A 124 -5.99 1.00 -9.65
C ALA A 124 -5.24 0.66 -10.95
N CYS A 125 -5.95 0.30 -12.03
CA CYS A 125 -5.33 0.04 -13.33
C CYS A 125 -4.68 1.28 -13.95
N PHE A 126 -5.20 2.48 -13.68
CA PHE A 126 -4.56 3.72 -14.09
C PHE A 126 -3.22 3.94 -13.39
N LEU A 127 -3.12 3.67 -12.08
CA LEU A 127 -1.86 3.78 -11.35
C LEU A 127 -0.81 2.80 -11.91
N ASP A 128 -1.18 1.54 -12.12
CA ASP A 128 -0.29 0.54 -12.72
C ASP A 128 0.19 0.95 -14.14
N SER A 129 -0.71 1.53 -14.94
CA SER A 129 -0.36 2.05 -16.27
C SER A 129 0.59 3.26 -16.21
N LEU A 130 0.39 4.17 -15.25
CA LEU A 130 1.27 5.33 -15.06
C LEU A 130 2.68 4.88 -14.67
N ALA A 131 2.80 3.95 -13.72
CA ALA A 131 4.06 3.36 -13.30
C ALA A 131 4.76 2.65 -14.47
N THR A 132 4.03 1.81 -15.21
CA THR A 132 4.56 1.09 -16.39
C THR A 132 5.10 2.03 -17.47
N MET A 133 4.45 3.17 -17.69
CA MET A 133 4.87 4.17 -18.68
C MET A 133 5.93 5.15 -18.15
N GLY A 134 6.35 5.05 -16.89
CA GLY A 134 7.29 6.00 -16.27
C GLY A 134 6.75 7.44 -16.20
N LEU A 135 5.42 7.60 -16.13
CA LEU A 135 4.77 8.89 -16.05
C LEU A 135 4.66 9.34 -14.59
N PRO A 136 5.08 10.58 -14.26
CA PRO A 136 5.04 11.06 -12.89
C PRO A 136 3.60 11.30 -12.44
N GLY A 137 3.14 10.53 -11.46
CA GLY A 137 1.81 10.69 -10.92
C GLY A 137 1.55 9.94 -9.62
N HIS A 138 0.49 10.35 -8.93
CA HIS A 138 0.07 9.83 -7.64
C HIS A 138 -1.43 9.55 -7.62
N GLY A 139 -1.83 8.51 -6.89
CA GLY A 139 -3.22 8.29 -6.49
C GLY A 139 -3.45 8.79 -5.07
N PHE A 140 -4.50 9.59 -4.86
CA PHE A 140 -4.94 10.02 -3.53
C PHE A 140 -6.33 9.49 -3.25
N GLY A 141 -6.47 8.84 -2.10
CA GLY A 141 -7.73 8.31 -1.61
C GLY A 141 -7.81 8.29 -0.08
N LEU A 142 -8.79 7.55 0.43
CA LEU A 142 -8.98 7.36 1.87
C LEU A 142 -8.56 5.94 2.27
N ARG A 143 -7.92 5.83 3.43
CA ARG A 143 -7.52 4.54 4.01
C ARG A 143 -8.65 3.99 4.88
N TYR A 144 -9.58 3.26 4.25
CA TYR A 144 -10.74 2.69 4.95
C TYR A 144 -10.34 1.54 5.88
N GLN A 145 -10.72 1.64 7.15
CA GLN A 145 -10.40 0.61 8.13
C GLN A 145 -11.14 -0.71 7.88
N TYR A 146 -12.38 -0.64 7.37
CA TYR A 146 -13.29 -1.79 7.29
C TYR A 146 -13.81 -2.12 5.88
N GLY A 147 -13.24 -1.48 4.85
CA GLY A 147 -13.75 -1.57 3.48
C GLY A 147 -15.24 -1.27 3.39
N MET A 148 -15.96 -2.03 2.55
CA MET A 148 -17.42 -1.97 2.47
C MET A 148 -18.07 -3.03 3.35
N PHE A 149 -17.89 -4.31 3.04
CA PHE A 149 -18.21 -5.44 3.91
C PHE A 149 -17.61 -6.75 3.37
N LYS A 150 -17.39 -7.70 4.28
CA LYS A 150 -17.13 -9.10 3.97
C LYS A 150 -18.46 -9.86 3.86
N GLN A 151 -18.77 -10.34 2.67
CA GLN A 151 -19.99 -11.10 2.40
C GLN A 151 -19.88 -12.53 2.96
N LYS A 152 -20.91 -12.98 3.68
CA LYS A 152 -21.09 -14.38 4.06
C LYS A 152 -22.50 -14.82 3.67
N ILE A 153 -22.64 -16.03 3.14
CA ILE A 153 -23.95 -16.62 2.85
C ILE A 153 -24.32 -17.56 3.99
N VAL A 154 -25.46 -17.32 4.64
CA VAL A 154 -26.01 -18.16 5.72
C VAL A 154 -27.45 -18.47 5.38
N ASP A 155 -27.78 -19.75 5.28
CA ASP A 155 -29.12 -20.25 4.94
C ASP A 155 -29.73 -19.62 3.67
N GLY A 156 -28.89 -19.31 2.68
CA GLY A 156 -29.28 -18.70 1.40
C GLY A 156 -29.39 -17.16 1.42
N TYR A 157 -29.10 -16.50 2.55
CA TYR A 157 -29.16 -15.05 2.70
C TYR A 157 -27.78 -14.43 2.87
N GLN A 158 -27.63 -13.19 2.41
CA GLN A 158 -26.44 -12.37 2.64
C GLN A 158 -26.39 -11.89 4.09
N LEU A 159 -25.24 -12.10 4.71
CA LEU A 159 -24.83 -11.47 5.96
C LEU A 159 -23.60 -10.59 5.69
N GLU A 160 -23.67 -9.35 6.15
CA GLU A 160 -22.61 -8.35 6.02
C GLU A 160 -21.80 -8.31 7.31
N MET A 161 -20.48 -8.47 7.20
CA MET A 161 -19.55 -8.37 8.32
C MET A 161 -18.48 -7.31 8.01
N PRO A 162 -17.86 -6.68 9.02
CA PRO A 162 -16.72 -5.80 8.79
C PRO A 162 -15.58 -6.54 8.10
N ASP A 163 -14.90 -5.89 7.15
CA ASP A 163 -13.65 -6.42 6.59
C ASP A 163 -12.47 -6.02 7.48
N LEU A 164 -11.76 -6.99 8.04
CA LEU A 164 -10.69 -6.78 9.01
C LEU A 164 -9.29 -6.84 8.36
N TRP A 165 -9.16 -6.40 7.10
CA TRP A 165 -7.92 -6.46 6.32
C TRP A 165 -6.71 -5.76 6.99
N LEU A 166 -6.95 -4.83 7.92
CA LEU A 166 -5.92 -4.11 8.67
C LEU A 166 -5.69 -4.62 10.11
N GLU A 167 -6.39 -5.67 10.56
CA GLU A 167 -6.28 -6.18 11.94
C GLU A 167 -4.85 -6.55 12.30
N ASP A 168 -4.15 -7.19 11.36
CA ASP A 168 -2.75 -7.59 11.51
C ASP A 168 -1.77 -6.52 10.96
N GLY A 169 -2.25 -5.34 10.56
CA GLY A 169 -1.49 -4.32 9.86
C GLY A 169 -1.23 -4.64 8.38
N ASN A 170 -0.96 -3.61 7.58
CA ASN A 170 -0.62 -3.73 6.17
C ASN A 170 0.88 -3.55 5.97
N VAL A 171 1.54 -4.55 5.37
CA VAL A 171 2.99 -4.52 5.13
C VAL A 171 3.36 -3.60 3.98
N TRP A 172 2.46 -3.23 3.08
CA TRP A 172 2.79 -2.44 1.89
C TRP A 172 2.80 -0.93 2.13
N GLU A 173 2.20 -0.47 3.23
CA GLU A 173 2.07 0.96 3.49
C GLU A 173 3.17 1.50 4.41
N ILE A 174 3.54 2.76 4.21
CA ILE A 174 4.44 3.54 5.05
C ILE A 174 3.68 4.76 5.58
N GLN A 175 3.68 4.94 6.90
CA GLN A 175 3.01 6.06 7.55
C GLN A 175 3.92 7.30 7.59
N HIS A 176 3.37 8.47 7.26
CA HIS A 176 4.08 9.75 7.25
C HIS A 176 3.42 10.77 8.21
N PRO A 177 3.53 10.56 9.55
CA PRO A 177 2.92 11.46 10.54
C PRO A 177 3.43 12.91 10.46
N GLU A 178 4.67 13.11 10.01
CA GLU A 178 5.29 14.41 9.79
C GLU A 178 4.62 15.24 8.69
N GLU A 179 3.89 14.60 7.77
CA GLU A 179 3.24 15.27 6.65
C GLU A 179 1.76 15.61 6.90
N GLN A 180 1.26 15.32 8.11
CA GLN A 180 -0.15 15.46 8.45
C GLN A 180 -0.72 16.86 8.14
N LYS A 181 -1.99 16.89 7.73
CA LYS A 181 -2.73 18.13 7.45
C LYS A 181 -3.96 18.27 8.33
N GLU A 182 -4.24 19.50 8.75
CA GLU A 182 -5.50 19.82 9.42
C GLU A 182 -6.63 19.88 8.39
N VAL A 183 -7.71 19.16 8.66
CA VAL A 183 -8.98 19.25 7.92
C VAL A 183 -10.04 19.79 8.85
N ARG A 184 -10.72 20.85 8.42
CA ARG A 184 -11.68 21.61 9.23
C ARG A 184 -13.10 21.32 8.80
N PHE A 185 -13.97 21.04 9.77
CA PHE A 185 -15.38 20.75 9.57
C PHE A 185 -16.27 21.69 10.41
N GLY A 186 -17.46 22.00 9.90
CA GLY A 186 -18.40 22.90 10.57
C GLY A 186 -17.87 24.34 10.69
N GLY A 187 -18.25 25.03 11.75
CA GLY A 187 -17.88 26.44 11.97
C GLY A 187 -18.55 27.40 11.00
N HIS A 188 -18.03 28.63 10.93
CA HIS A 188 -18.54 29.68 10.06
C HIS A 188 -17.44 30.64 9.61
N ILE A 189 -17.73 31.42 8.56
CA ILE A 189 -16.81 32.42 8.02
C ILE A 189 -17.13 33.80 8.61
N ILE A 190 -16.13 34.45 9.19
CA ILE A 190 -16.19 35.86 9.57
C ILE A 190 -15.46 36.67 8.50
N GLN A 191 -16.13 37.69 7.99
CA GLN A 191 -15.56 38.66 7.06
C GLN A 191 -15.07 39.89 7.81
N SER A 192 -13.86 40.35 7.51
CA SER A 192 -13.31 41.61 8.04
C SER A 192 -12.51 42.36 6.97
N ILE A 193 -12.30 43.66 7.17
CA ILE A 193 -11.40 44.46 6.33
C ILE A 193 -10.08 44.63 7.07
N GLU A 194 -8.99 44.10 6.51
CA GLU A 194 -7.64 44.25 7.04
C GLU A 194 -6.75 44.87 5.96
N LYS A 195 -6.10 46.00 6.29
CA LYS A 195 -5.25 46.76 5.35
C LYS A 195 -5.94 47.06 4.00
N GLY A 196 -7.22 47.39 4.04
CA GLY A 196 -8.03 47.71 2.85
C GLY A 196 -8.42 46.50 1.99
N LYS A 197 -8.13 45.26 2.42
CA LYS A 197 -8.54 44.03 1.75
C LYS A 197 -9.59 43.28 2.57
N THR A 198 -10.57 42.72 1.89
CA THR A 198 -11.51 41.77 2.49
C THR A 198 -10.77 40.48 2.84
N VAL A 199 -10.81 40.09 4.10
CA VAL A 199 -10.23 38.85 4.62
C VAL A 199 -11.36 37.99 5.17
N TYR A 200 -11.31 36.70 4.85
CA TYR A 200 -12.24 35.69 5.36
C TYR A 200 -11.51 34.81 6.37
N LYS A 201 -12.06 34.69 7.59
CA LYS A 201 -11.52 33.82 8.64
C LYS A 201 -12.54 32.75 8.99
N HIS A 202 -12.14 31.49 8.90
CA HIS A 202 -12.92 30.36 9.41
C HIS A 202 -12.79 30.31 10.94
N LYS A 203 -13.91 30.25 11.65
CA LYS A 203 -13.99 30.23 13.12
C LYS A 203 -14.93 29.13 13.60
N ASP A 204 -14.75 28.71 14.85
CA ASP A 204 -15.56 27.72 15.57
C ASP A 204 -15.74 26.39 14.82
N TYR A 205 -14.68 25.97 14.12
CA TYR A 205 -14.62 24.70 13.41
C TYR A 205 -14.08 23.57 14.31
N ILE A 206 -14.40 22.34 13.94
CA ILE A 206 -13.79 21.13 14.47
C ILE A 206 -12.64 20.75 13.53
N THR A 207 -11.52 20.29 14.10
CA THR A 207 -10.36 19.85 13.32
C THR A 207 -10.15 18.35 13.47
N VAL A 208 -9.84 17.69 12.37
CA VAL A 208 -9.24 16.35 12.35
C VAL A 208 -7.88 16.42 11.65
N LEU A 209 -7.01 15.46 11.96
CA LEU A 209 -5.70 15.33 11.31
C LEU A 209 -5.78 14.25 10.24
N ALA A 210 -5.46 14.61 9.01
CA ALA A 210 -5.25 13.67 7.92
C ALA A 210 -3.78 13.26 7.93
N VAL A 211 -3.51 12.00 8.32
CA VAL A 211 -2.17 11.41 8.32
C VAL A 211 -2.01 10.55 7.06
N PRO A 212 -1.07 10.89 6.17
CA PRO A 212 -0.85 10.12 4.94
C PRO A 212 -0.19 8.76 5.20
N TYR A 213 -0.56 7.81 4.34
CA TYR A 213 0.03 6.48 4.23
C TYR A 213 0.32 6.22 2.76
N ASP A 214 1.58 6.00 2.43
CA ASP A 214 2.03 5.77 1.05
C ASP A 214 2.14 4.27 0.79
N THR A 215 1.67 3.84 -0.37
CA THR A 215 1.81 2.45 -0.86
C THR A 215 2.47 2.50 -2.22
N PRO A 216 3.64 1.86 -2.41
CA PRO A 216 4.30 1.87 -3.69
C PRO A 216 3.54 1.05 -4.73
N ILE A 217 3.52 1.55 -5.97
CA ILE A 217 2.92 0.92 -7.15
C ILE A 217 4.02 0.68 -8.19
#